data_AF-A0A3N5QYD6-F1
#
_entry.id   AF-A0A3N5QYD6-F1
#
_cell.length_a   1.000
_cell.length_b   1.000
_cell.length_c   1.000
_cell.angle_alpha   90.00
_cell.angle_beta   90.00
_cell.angle_gamma   90.00
#
_symmetry.space_group_name_H-M   'P 1'
#
loop_
_entity.id
_entity.type
_entity.pdbx_description
1 polymer ?
#
loop_
_entity_poly.entity_id
_entity_poly.type
_entity_poly.pdbx_seq_one_letter_code
_entity_poly.pdbx_strand_id
1 'polypeptide(L)'
;MSEKQPDTITHHAMLVAWGQFAQNIGLIGAIETVVLHQKKVEHSPQTKVLEFFVAILAGLQHLQELSRSAHPIDQDQAVAKAWLQTGWADYSGVSRTLSGISQPEADQIAKVLQQITQPILAEEVMQALKRGGRLVYDGDLTDRPVSNTSTSYPGVAYGHMGDGLHLGYQAAMVSLHSPTYGRFWLSVVDHPGDMVSCTQAEALVQAAETRTGLRPLRRTDLLNDRIRALEAETRQLQDEIAVRQKALADSQVQRAEIESQLAQQQEILTQSEADYQAKNRPERPYSALAKARQKLVMWQGRLERCEKKAIQQEKQLQAHQQQEVIAHMRIARLQQRFQAFETDNQSNVFPIQAVFRIDAGFGTRENVAWLIEMGYEVYTKPYSDWLTPRLKLETHSQTNWIRVGSNAEMIAWKHRTFADFPYPLDVGLERFYTGKTQRFGTLIHFGQDPVSTDLPTWFHRYNARQVIEAGIKEGKNVFAMHHLKVRSAPAILLQEQFAVFAANFVRWAARWLREQCPQLPDSWLNSAYPGVKKQVLVAAHTSAWVIWQEQGCLLRFTDQSLFAGRSLSIQKQWAVQLILPFAQNAVF
;
A
#
# COMPACT_ATOMS: atom_id res chain seq x y z
N MET A 1 0.86 59.83 2.10
CA MET A 1 2.27 59.39 2.05
C MET A 1 2.38 58.14 2.89
N SER A 2 2.50 56.97 2.25
CA SER A 2 2.63 55.68 2.96
C SER A 2 4.05 55.57 3.51
N GLU A 3 4.19 55.40 4.82
CA GLU A 3 5.49 55.10 5.45
C GLU A 3 6.07 53.86 4.77
N LYS A 4 7.16 54.03 4.00
CA LYS A 4 7.91 52.91 3.45
C LYS A 4 8.41 52.07 4.61
N GLN A 5 7.78 50.92 4.85
CA GLN A 5 8.32 49.92 5.78
C GLN A 5 9.75 49.57 5.37
N PRO A 6 10.69 49.46 6.32
CA PRO A 6 12.09 49.19 6.00
C PRO A 6 12.26 47.83 5.31
N ASP A 7 13.10 47.79 4.28
CA ASP A 7 13.50 46.57 3.60
C ASP A 7 14.11 45.60 4.63
N THR A 8 13.55 44.40 4.73
CA THR A 8 14.01 43.38 5.69
C THR A 8 14.81 42.33 4.93
N ILE A 9 16.04 42.03 5.37
CA ILE A 9 16.81 40.92 4.82
C ILE A 9 16.32 39.59 5.41
N THR A 10 16.16 38.59 4.56
CA THR A 10 15.90 37.19 4.95
C THR A 10 16.99 36.31 4.39
N HIS A 11 17.32 35.22 5.08
CA HIS A 11 18.14 34.12 4.56
C HIS A 11 17.30 32.95 4.03
N HIS A 12 15.98 33.10 4.05
CA HIS A 12 15.02 32.06 3.76
C HIS A 12 13.93 32.51 2.78
N ALA A 13 14.35 33.10 1.66
CA ALA A 13 13.47 33.79 0.72
C ALA A 13 12.25 32.97 0.27
N MET A 14 12.41 31.68 -0.02
CA MET A 14 11.26 30.86 -0.42
C MET A 14 10.32 30.53 0.74
N LEU A 15 10.78 30.50 1.99
CA LEU A 15 9.87 30.35 3.14
C LEU A 15 8.97 31.57 3.29
N VAL A 16 9.44 32.76 2.89
CA VAL A 16 8.60 33.98 2.79
C VAL A 16 7.54 33.83 1.69
N ALA A 17 7.95 33.39 0.50
CA ALA A 17 7.04 33.16 -0.62
C ALA A 17 5.97 32.11 -0.29
N TRP A 18 6.38 31.02 0.36
CA TRP A 18 5.49 29.96 0.82
C TRP A 18 4.58 30.41 1.97
N GLY A 19 5.04 31.30 2.86
CA GLY A 19 4.17 31.93 3.83
C GLY A 19 3.05 32.72 3.17
N GLN A 20 3.35 33.51 2.11
CA GLN A 20 2.32 34.21 1.34
C GLN A 20 1.34 33.24 0.67
N PHE A 21 1.83 32.13 0.11
CA PHE A 21 0.96 31.10 -0.44
C PHE A 21 0.07 30.46 0.65
N ALA A 22 0.64 30.12 1.81
CA ALA A 22 -0.08 29.56 2.94
C ALA A 22 -1.20 30.50 3.45
N GLN A 23 -0.99 31.82 3.41
CA GLN A 23 -2.03 32.80 3.67
C GLN A 23 -3.16 32.70 2.64
N ASN A 24 -2.82 32.71 1.34
CA ASN A 24 -3.79 32.69 0.25
C ASN A 24 -4.67 31.43 0.25
N ILE A 25 -4.10 30.29 0.65
CA ILE A 25 -4.85 29.04 0.72
C ILE A 25 -5.63 28.89 2.03
N GLY A 26 -5.49 29.83 2.97
CA GLY A 26 -6.17 29.79 4.28
C GLY A 26 -5.56 28.81 5.29
N LEU A 27 -4.37 28.26 5.03
CA LEU A 27 -3.74 27.23 5.85
C LEU A 27 -3.48 27.72 7.29
N ILE A 28 -2.89 28.91 7.41
CA ILE A 28 -2.45 29.45 8.72
C ILE A 28 -3.66 29.64 9.63
N GLY A 29 -4.67 30.37 9.15
CA GLY A 29 -5.90 30.61 9.91
C GLY A 29 -6.61 29.30 10.27
N ALA A 30 -6.67 28.33 9.35
CA ALA A 30 -7.29 27.04 9.63
C ALA A 30 -6.57 26.27 10.74
N ILE A 31 -5.22 26.25 10.77
CA ILE A 31 -4.46 25.62 11.85
C ILE A 31 -4.66 26.37 13.18
N GLU A 32 -4.73 27.70 13.15
CA GLU A 32 -4.97 28.52 14.34
C GLU A 32 -6.36 28.29 14.98
N THR A 33 -7.35 27.80 14.22
CA THR A 33 -8.66 27.40 14.79
C THR A 33 -8.63 26.08 15.57
N VAL A 34 -7.58 25.28 15.44
CA VAL A 34 -7.47 24.01 16.17
C VAL A 34 -7.19 24.31 17.64
N VAL A 35 -8.07 23.85 18.52
CA VAL A 35 -7.91 24.00 19.96
C VAL A 35 -6.87 23.00 20.46
N LEU A 36 -5.74 23.51 20.92
CA LEU A 36 -4.70 22.72 21.58
C LEU A 36 -4.78 22.99 23.09
N HIS A 37 -4.80 21.93 23.90
CA HIS A 37 -4.96 22.02 25.36
C HIS A 37 -3.78 22.73 26.06
N GLN A 38 -2.64 22.82 25.38
CA GLN A 38 -1.44 23.46 25.92
C GLN A 38 -1.64 24.97 26.07
N LYS A 39 -1.18 25.54 27.18
CA LYS A 39 -1.28 26.99 27.43
C LYS A 39 -0.32 27.77 26.52
N LYS A 40 -0.77 28.93 26.04
CA LYS A 40 0.11 29.94 25.46
C LYS A 40 1.01 30.51 26.57
N VAL A 41 2.31 30.55 26.31
CA VAL A 41 3.29 31.26 27.15
C VAL A 41 3.78 32.47 26.36
N GLU A 42 4.91 32.36 25.69
CA GLU A 42 5.41 33.37 24.75
C GLU A 42 4.81 33.15 23.35
N HIS A 43 5.03 31.96 22.78
CA HIS A 43 4.41 31.51 21.53
C HIS A 43 3.25 30.55 21.80
N SER A 44 2.20 30.64 20.99
CA SER A 44 1.06 29.73 21.05
C SER A 44 1.49 28.31 20.63
N PRO A 45 0.80 27.25 21.08
CA PRO A 45 1.07 25.91 20.58
C PRO A 45 0.81 25.77 19.07
N GLN A 46 -0.15 26.51 18.50
CA GLN A 46 -0.42 26.54 17.06
C GLN A 46 0.76 27.16 16.28
N THR A 47 1.35 28.24 16.79
CA THR A 47 2.57 28.85 16.22
C THR A 47 3.69 27.81 16.12
N LYS A 48 3.89 27.00 17.16
CA LYS A 48 4.93 25.96 17.19
C LYS A 48 4.62 24.78 16.25
N VAL A 49 3.35 24.46 16.05
CA VAL A 49 2.90 23.48 15.05
C VAL A 49 3.17 23.99 13.63
N LEU A 50 2.88 25.27 13.35
CA LEU A 50 3.23 25.91 12.07
C LEU A 50 4.76 25.97 11.88
N GLU A 51 5.50 26.29 12.93
CA GLU A 51 6.95 26.30 12.92
C GLU A 51 7.53 24.91 12.59
N PHE A 52 6.93 23.85 13.13
CA PHE A 52 7.30 22.49 12.77
C PHE A 52 7.04 22.18 11.29
N PHE A 53 5.92 22.66 10.73
CA PHE A 53 5.67 22.55 9.30
C PHE A 53 6.68 23.35 8.46
N VAL A 54 7.07 24.56 8.90
CA VAL A 54 8.13 25.36 8.27
C VAL A 54 9.47 24.62 8.30
N ALA A 55 9.81 23.94 9.41
CA ALA A 55 11.02 23.12 9.50
C ALA A 55 11.04 22.00 8.43
N ILE A 56 9.88 21.38 8.18
CA ILE A 56 9.72 20.36 7.12
C ILE A 56 9.86 20.98 5.73
N LEU A 57 9.24 22.14 5.48
CA LEU A 57 9.36 22.88 4.22
C LEU A 57 10.80 23.35 3.94
N ALA A 58 11.56 23.67 4.98
CA ALA A 58 12.97 24.01 4.89
C ALA A 58 13.88 22.77 4.72
N GLY A 59 13.32 21.55 4.79
CA GLY A 59 14.08 20.31 4.64
C GLY A 59 15.09 20.06 5.76
N LEU A 60 14.85 20.63 6.95
CA LEU A 60 15.72 20.42 8.10
C LEU A 60 15.71 18.94 8.51
N GLN A 61 16.85 18.39 8.89
CA GLN A 61 16.95 16.99 9.31
C GLN A 61 16.59 16.83 10.79
N HIS A 62 17.00 17.81 11.59
CA HIS A 62 16.82 17.86 13.04
C HIS A 62 16.13 19.15 13.48
N LEU A 63 15.31 19.08 14.54
CA LEU A 63 14.63 20.27 15.07
C LEU A 63 15.61 21.35 15.56
N GLN A 64 16.79 20.97 16.07
CA GLN A 64 17.75 21.93 16.60
C GLN A 64 18.27 22.91 15.53
N GLU A 65 18.17 22.56 14.25
CA GLU A 65 18.58 23.43 13.14
C GLU A 65 17.71 24.70 13.04
N LEU A 66 16.49 24.69 13.60
CA LEU A 66 15.65 25.90 13.72
C LEU A 66 16.39 27.03 14.43
N SER A 67 17.11 26.70 15.50
CA SER A 67 17.74 27.67 16.42
C SER A 67 19.26 27.70 16.35
N ARG A 68 19.91 26.65 15.81
CA ARG A 68 21.37 26.45 15.87
C ARG A 68 22.07 26.45 14.52
N SER A 69 21.35 26.64 13.42
CA SER A 69 21.97 26.78 12.10
C SER A 69 22.72 28.12 11.96
N ALA A 70 23.51 28.28 10.90
CA ALA A 70 24.23 29.53 10.65
C ALA A 70 23.29 30.74 10.44
N HIS A 71 22.09 30.47 9.93
CA HIS A 71 21.01 31.44 9.79
C HIS A 71 19.73 30.84 10.39
N PRO A 72 19.53 30.95 11.71
CA PRO A 72 18.38 30.34 12.39
C PRO A 72 17.05 30.85 11.83
N ILE A 73 16.12 29.93 11.55
CA ILE A 73 14.76 30.27 11.09
C ILE A 73 14.00 30.98 12.20
N ASP A 74 14.23 30.60 13.46
CA ASP A 74 13.53 31.19 14.60
C ASP A 74 13.87 32.67 14.83
N GLN A 75 14.97 33.15 14.24
CA GLN A 75 15.39 34.55 14.24
C GLN A 75 14.95 35.32 12.99
N ASP A 76 14.38 34.64 11.97
CA ASP A 76 13.97 35.27 10.71
C ASP A 76 12.56 35.89 10.80
N GLN A 77 12.53 37.19 11.14
CA GLN A 77 11.29 37.96 11.28
C GLN A 77 10.51 38.11 9.97
N ALA A 78 11.19 38.08 8.81
CA ALA A 78 10.51 38.15 7.53
C ALA A 78 9.71 36.86 7.30
N VAL A 79 10.27 35.70 7.66
CA VAL A 79 9.55 34.42 7.65
C VAL A 79 8.39 34.46 8.66
N ALA A 80 8.61 34.89 9.91
CA ALA A 80 7.52 34.99 10.90
C ALA A 80 6.33 35.81 10.38
N LYS A 81 6.61 37.01 9.86
CA LYS A 81 5.62 37.91 9.26
C LYS A 81 4.92 37.29 8.05
N ALA A 82 5.64 36.56 7.20
CA ALA A 82 5.06 35.86 6.06
C ALA A 82 4.09 34.74 6.47
N TRP A 83 4.26 34.17 7.65
CA TRP A 83 3.42 33.12 8.21
C TRP A 83 2.38 33.66 9.22
N LEU A 84 2.17 34.98 9.25
CA LEU A 84 1.27 35.69 10.19
C LEU A 84 1.59 35.42 11.67
N GLN A 85 2.83 35.04 11.98
CA GLN A 85 3.28 34.82 13.34
C GLN A 85 4.02 36.07 13.83
N THR A 86 3.90 36.36 15.13
CA THR A 86 4.63 37.46 15.77
C THR A 86 6.12 37.16 15.96
N GLY A 87 6.50 35.89 15.84
CA GLY A 87 7.84 35.36 16.03
C GLY A 87 7.79 33.84 16.21
N TRP A 88 8.95 33.21 16.27
CA TRP A 88 9.13 31.77 16.39
C TRP A 88 9.72 31.39 17.75
N ALA A 89 9.44 30.17 18.21
CA ALA A 89 9.97 29.67 19.46
C ALA A 89 11.37 29.06 19.28
N ASP A 90 12.14 28.90 20.35
CA ASP A 90 13.30 28.01 20.32
C ASP A 90 12.86 26.55 20.01
N TYR A 91 13.71 25.78 19.34
CA TYR A 91 13.42 24.39 18.95
C TYR A 91 12.96 23.50 20.12
N SER A 92 13.42 23.78 21.35
CA SER A 92 13.00 23.04 22.55
C SER A 92 11.54 23.31 22.89
N GLY A 93 11.03 24.51 22.60
CA GLY A 93 9.63 24.88 22.70
C GLY A 93 8.76 24.09 21.71
N VAL A 94 9.19 23.99 20.46
CA VAL A 94 8.53 23.17 19.42
C VAL A 94 8.52 21.70 19.82
N SER A 95 9.68 21.15 20.21
CA SER A 95 9.82 19.76 20.65
C SER A 95 8.92 19.42 21.84
N ARG A 96 8.84 20.30 22.84
CA ARG A 96 7.96 20.13 24.01
C ARG A 96 6.49 20.13 23.61
N THR A 97 6.09 21.03 22.72
CA THR A 97 4.71 21.08 22.22
C THR A 97 4.33 19.83 21.44
N LEU A 98 5.19 19.34 20.54
CA LEU A 98 4.94 18.12 19.79
C LEU A 98 4.93 16.88 20.69
N SER A 99 5.82 16.82 21.70
CA SER A 99 5.83 15.72 22.68
C SER A 99 4.54 15.67 23.50
N GLY A 100 3.91 16.82 23.75
CA GLY A 100 2.70 16.96 24.53
C GLY A 100 1.40 16.97 23.72
N ILE A 101 1.41 16.83 22.39
CA ILE A 101 0.17 16.82 21.60
C ILE A 101 -0.57 15.48 21.75
N SER A 102 -1.90 15.54 21.86
CA SER A 102 -2.76 14.35 21.94
C SER A 102 -3.16 13.84 20.55
N GLN A 103 -3.61 12.58 20.48
CA GLN A 103 -4.06 11.98 19.23
C GLN A 103 -5.22 12.76 18.58
N PRO A 104 -6.30 13.15 19.31
CA PRO A 104 -7.41 13.91 18.72
C PRO A 104 -6.97 15.27 18.14
N GLU A 105 -6.01 15.94 18.77
CA GLU A 105 -5.46 17.20 18.27
C GLU A 105 -4.66 17.01 16.98
N ALA A 106 -3.81 15.97 16.92
CA ALA A 106 -3.08 15.61 15.71
C ALA A 106 -4.03 15.22 14.57
N ASP A 107 -5.07 14.45 14.85
CA ASP A 107 -6.11 14.08 13.88
C ASP A 107 -6.89 15.30 13.37
N GLN A 108 -7.17 16.28 14.25
CA GLN A 108 -7.83 17.52 13.86
C GLN A 108 -6.93 18.38 12.95
N ILE A 109 -5.63 18.48 13.24
CA ILE A 109 -4.69 19.18 12.33
C ILE A 109 -4.60 18.42 11.01
N ALA A 110 -4.49 17.09 11.04
CA ALA A 110 -4.50 16.28 9.82
C ALA A 110 -5.75 16.59 8.99
N LYS A 111 -6.95 16.61 9.61
CA LYS A 111 -8.22 16.98 8.98
C LYS A 111 -8.19 18.38 8.34
N VAL A 112 -7.59 19.37 8.99
CA VAL A 112 -7.38 20.71 8.40
C VAL A 112 -6.57 20.60 7.10
N LEU A 113 -5.46 19.87 7.09
CA LEU A 113 -4.65 19.65 5.87
C LEU A 113 -5.48 18.99 4.76
N GLN A 114 -6.34 18.03 5.13
CA GLN A 114 -7.25 17.38 4.17
C GLN A 114 -8.22 18.40 3.55
N GLN A 115 -8.84 19.26 4.36
CA GLN A 115 -9.78 20.28 3.90
C GLN A 115 -9.12 21.29 2.94
N ILE A 116 -7.90 21.72 3.24
CA ILE A 116 -7.12 22.60 2.35
C ILE A 116 -6.76 21.90 1.03
N THR A 117 -6.46 20.60 1.09
CA THR A 117 -6.07 19.80 -0.08
C THR A 117 -7.26 19.50 -1.00
N GLN A 118 -8.47 19.34 -0.45
CA GLN A 118 -9.64 18.84 -1.16
C GLN A 118 -10.02 19.62 -2.42
N PRO A 119 -10.12 20.97 -2.43
CA PRO A 119 -10.53 21.70 -3.63
C PRO A 119 -9.50 21.56 -4.78
N ILE A 120 -8.21 21.50 -4.45
CA ILE A 120 -7.14 21.28 -5.44
C ILE A 120 -7.22 19.85 -6.00
N LEU A 121 -7.43 18.87 -5.11
CA LEU A 121 -7.59 17.47 -5.50
C LEU A 121 -8.80 17.28 -6.42
N ALA A 122 -9.93 17.90 -6.10
CA ALA A 122 -11.14 17.85 -6.93
C ALA A 122 -10.87 18.37 -8.35
N GLU A 123 -10.08 19.44 -8.48
CA GLU A 123 -9.68 19.97 -9.79
C GLU A 123 -8.84 18.98 -10.58
N GLU A 124 -7.84 18.38 -9.95
CA GLU A 124 -6.99 17.40 -10.61
C GLU A 124 -7.72 16.12 -10.98
N VAL A 125 -8.65 15.66 -10.14
CA VAL A 125 -9.53 14.52 -10.44
C VAL A 125 -10.35 14.81 -11.70
N MET A 126 -10.98 15.98 -11.78
CA MET A 126 -11.81 16.33 -12.93
C MET A 126 -11.01 16.57 -14.20
N GLN A 127 -9.84 17.18 -14.08
CA GLN A 127 -8.92 17.32 -15.21
C GLN A 127 -8.44 15.94 -15.69
N ALA A 128 -8.16 15.00 -14.79
CA ALA A 128 -7.75 13.65 -15.14
C ALA A 128 -8.86 12.90 -15.88
N LEU A 129 -10.09 12.96 -15.38
CA LEU A 129 -11.25 12.37 -16.04
C LEU A 129 -11.54 13.03 -17.39
N LYS A 130 -11.46 14.37 -17.49
CA LYS A 130 -11.69 15.10 -18.74
C LYS A 130 -10.64 14.78 -19.82
N ARG A 131 -9.36 14.65 -19.44
CA ARG A 131 -8.27 14.46 -20.39
C ARG A 131 -8.02 12.99 -20.73
N GLY A 132 -8.16 12.10 -19.74
CA GLY A 132 -7.76 10.70 -19.83
C GLY A 132 -8.89 9.69 -19.65
N GLY A 133 -10.12 10.13 -19.31
CA GLY A 133 -11.28 9.26 -19.09
C GLY A 133 -11.20 8.38 -17.83
N ARG A 134 -10.10 8.45 -17.07
CA ARG A 134 -9.84 7.58 -15.92
C ARG A 134 -8.92 8.21 -14.90
N LEU A 135 -8.97 7.69 -13.67
CA LEU A 135 -7.98 7.99 -12.63
C LEU A 135 -6.89 6.92 -12.61
N VAL A 136 -5.66 7.30 -12.26
CA VAL A 136 -4.53 6.37 -12.14
C VAL A 136 -3.91 6.53 -10.76
N TYR A 137 -3.96 5.45 -9.98
CA TYR A 137 -3.41 5.37 -8.64
C TYR A 137 -2.15 4.51 -8.61
N ASP A 138 -1.21 4.92 -7.76
CA ASP A 138 -0.07 4.12 -7.36
C ASP A 138 -0.14 3.88 -5.86
N GLY A 139 0.02 2.62 -5.46
CA GLY A 139 0.15 2.21 -4.06
C GLY A 139 1.53 1.64 -3.79
N ASP A 140 2.09 1.95 -2.62
CA ASP A 140 3.37 1.41 -2.18
C ASP A 140 3.45 1.26 -0.65
N LEU A 141 4.36 0.41 -0.19
CA LEU A 141 4.74 0.29 1.22
C LEU A 141 6.21 0.66 1.36
N THR A 142 6.52 1.66 2.20
CA THR A 142 7.90 2.13 2.35
C THR A 142 8.35 2.14 3.81
N ASP A 143 9.58 1.67 4.01
CA ASP A 143 10.28 1.66 5.28
C ASP A 143 10.57 3.05 5.86
N ARG A 144 10.54 3.10 7.20
CA ARG A 144 10.93 4.20 8.09
C ARG A 144 11.80 3.64 9.22
N PRO A 145 13.09 3.38 8.96
CA PRO A 145 13.97 2.82 9.98
C PRO A 145 14.25 3.83 11.09
N VAL A 146 14.37 3.34 12.31
CA VAL A 146 14.90 4.08 13.46
C VAL A 146 16.17 3.38 13.97
N SER A 147 16.83 3.96 14.97
CA SER A 147 17.96 3.26 15.61
C SER A 147 17.51 1.92 16.18
N ASN A 148 18.21 0.83 15.83
CA ASN A 148 17.95 -0.53 16.32
C ASN A 148 17.98 -0.64 17.85
N THR A 149 18.66 0.27 18.54
CA THR A 149 18.75 0.31 20.01
C THR A 149 17.74 1.26 20.66
N SER A 150 16.87 1.92 19.88
CA SER A 150 15.91 2.88 20.42
C SER A 150 14.80 2.18 21.19
N THR A 151 14.55 2.63 22.41
CA THR A 151 13.41 2.22 23.24
C THR A 151 12.34 3.29 23.34
N SER A 152 12.52 4.41 22.63
CA SER A 152 11.72 5.63 22.82
C SER A 152 10.68 5.88 21.71
N TYR A 153 10.70 5.09 20.64
CA TYR A 153 9.70 5.18 19.57
C TYR A 153 8.54 4.21 19.87
N PRO A 154 7.29 4.68 19.89
CA PRO A 154 6.14 3.85 20.23
C PRO A 154 5.74 2.94 19.06
N GLY A 155 5.45 1.66 19.34
CA GLY A 155 4.88 0.74 18.34
C GLY A 155 5.82 0.35 17.19
N VAL A 156 7.12 0.60 17.30
CA VAL A 156 8.11 0.09 16.35
C VAL A 156 8.25 -1.42 16.46
N ALA A 157 8.53 -2.07 15.33
CA ALA A 157 8.81 -3.50 15.27
C ALA A 157 9.99 -3.77 14.32
N TYR A 158 10.63 -4.92 14.49
CA TYR A 158 11.68 -5.37 13.58
C TYR A 158 11.05 -5.96 12.33
N GLY A 159 11.43 -5.47 11.16
CA GLY A 159 11.04 -6.05 9.88
C GLY A 159 12.04 -5.78 8.78
N HIS A 160 11.79 -6.37 7.62
CA HIS A 160 12.67 -6.22 6.47
C HIS A 160 12.49 -4.82 5.85
N MET A 161 13.56 -4.03 5.89
CA MET A 161 13.62 -2.65 5.41
C MET A 161 14.87 -2.47 4.55
N GLY A 162 14.69 -2.15 3.27
CA GLY A 162 15.80 -2.19 2.32
C GLY A 162 16.43 -3.58 2.22
N ASP A 163 17.73 -3.68 2.43
CA ASP A 163 18.49 -4.93 2.28
C ASP A 163 18.65 -5.73 3.60
N GLY A 164 18.03 -5.27 4.71
CA GLY A 164 18.30 -5.82 6.03
C GLY A 164 17.09 -5.86 6.97
N LEU A 165 17.30 -6.43 8.16
CA LEU A 165 16.35 -6.40 9.26
C LEU A 165 16.61 -5.15 10.11
N HIS A 166 15.62 -4.28 10.25
CA HIS A 166 15.74 -3.02 10.99
C HIS A 166 14.54 -2.79 11.91
N LEU A 167 14.75 -2.06 13.00
CA LEU A 167 13.67 -1.56 13.85
C LEU A 167 13.07 -0.32 13.22
N GLY A 168 11.74 -0.22 13.17
CA GLY A 168 11.08 1.01 12.70
C GLY A 168 9.62 0.82 12.35
N TYR A 169 9.18 1.58 11.35
CA TYR A 169 7.83 1.56 10.80
C TYR A 169 7.83 1.21 9.31
N GLN A 170 6.67 0.79 8.81
CA GLN A 170 6.33 0.72 7.39
C GLN A 170 5.19 1.71 7.13
N ALA A 171 5.35 2.58 6.15
CA ALA A 171 4.35 3.57 5.77
C ALA A 171 3.66 3.15 4.47
N ALA A 172 2.35 2.91 4.56
CA ALA A 172 1.48 2.64 3.42
C ALA A 172 1.11 3.97 2.75
N MET A 173 1.44 4.13 1.47
CA MET A 173 1.29 5.40 0.75
C MET A 173 0.52 5.22 -0.56
N VAL A 174 -0.35 6.18 -0.86
CA VAL A 174 -1.12 6.24 -2.12
C VAL A 174 -0.91 7.57 -2.80
N SER A 175 -0.72 7.55 -4.11
CA SER A 175 -0.72 8.77 -4.94
C SER A 175 -1.65 8.65 -6.14
N LEU A 176 -2.15 9.80 -6.60
CA LEU A 176 -2.87 9.99 -7.85
C LEU A 176 -1.91 10.61 -8.88
N HIS A 177 -2.01 10.15 -10.13
CA HIS A 177 -1.41 10.86 -11.26
C HIS A 177 -2.25 12.10 -11.62
N SER A 178 -1.74 13.26 -11.23
CA SER A 178 -2.32 14.58 -11.49
C SER A 178 -1.84 15.12 -12.86
N PRO A 179 -2.75 15.54 -13.75
CA PRO A 179 -2.37 16.14 -15.04
C PRO A 179 -1.56 17.43 -14.92
N THR A 180 -1.73 18.19 -13.83
CA THR A 180 -0.99 19.43 -13.59
C THR A 180 0.31 19.19 -12.86
N TYR A 181 0.27 18.48 -11.73
CA TYR A 181 1.35 18.41 -10.74
C TYR A 181 2.19 17.12 -10.86
N GLY A 182 1.81 16.24 -11.80
CA GLY A 182 2.43 14.92 -11.98
C GLY A 182 2.00 13.96 -10.88
N ARG A 183 2.70 13.96 -9.75
CA ARG A 183 2.33 13.14 -8.58
C ARG A 183 1.58 13.98 -7.56
N PHE A 184 0.46 13.45 -7.08
CA PHE A 184 -0.32 14.02 -6.00
C PHE A 184 -0.48 12.98 -4.88
N TRP A 185 0.11 13.22 -3.72
CA TRP A 185 -0.03 12.31 -2.58
C TRP A 185 -1.43 12.39 -1.98
N LEU A 186 -2.07 11.24 -1.80
CA LEU A 186 -3.40 11.14 -1.21
C LEU A 186 -3.33 10.78 0.28
N SER A 187 -2.52 9.79 0.64
CA SER A 187 -2.47 9.29 2.01
C SER A 187 -1.10 8.74 2.38
N VAL A 188 -0.85 8.75 3.69
CA VAL A 188 0.22 8.04 4.36
C VAL A 188 -0.33 7.50 5.68
N VAL A 189 -0.06 6.22 5.97
CA VAL A 189 -0.44 5.56 7.22
C VAL A 189 0.75 4.74 7.72
N ASP A 190 1.19 5.01 8.93
CA ASP A 190 2.29 4.27 9.56
C ASP A 190 1.80 2.98 10.21
N HIS A 191 2.60 1.94 10.06
CA HIS A 191 2.45 0.64 10.68
C HIS A 191 3.75 0.21 11.33
N PRO A 192 3.72 -0.75 12.29
CA PRO A 192 4.94 -1.36 12.81
C PRO A 192 5.81 -1.96 11.70
N GLY A 193 7.11 -2.04 11.96
CA GLY A 193 8.12 -2.40 10.96
C GLY A 193 7.98 -3.80 10.32
N ASP A 194 7.29 -4.72 10.99
CA ASP A 194 6.99 -6.09 10.56
C ASP A 194 5.76 -6.19 9.64
N MET A 195 5.13 -5.07 9.30
CA MET A 195 3.98 -5.04 8.40
C MET A 195 4.35 -5.56 7.01
N VAL A 196 3.53 -6.48 6.51
CA VAL A 196 3.69 -7.08 5.18
C VAL A 196 2.80 -6.35 4.17
N SER A 197 3.36 -5.93 3.04
CA SER A 197 2.65 -5.15 2.01
C SER A 197 1.35 -5.79 1.55
N CYS A 198 1.30 -7.10 1.37
CA CYS A 198 0.09 -7.78 0.92
C CYS A 198 -1.14 -7.59 1.81
N THR A 199 -0.98 -7.23 3.09
CA THR A 199 -2.12 -6.98 4.00
C THR A 199 -2.70 -5.56 3.86
N GLN A 200 -2.00 -4.66 3.17
CA GLN A 200 -2.36 -3.24 3.08
C GLN A 200 -3.07 -2.85 1.78
N ALA A 201 -3.25 -3.77 0.82
CA ALA A 201 -3.90 -3.47 -0.46
C ALA A 201 -5.29 -2.85 -0.30
N GLU A 202 -6.09 -3.36 0.64
CA GLU A 202 -7.43 -2.85 0.91
C GLU A 202 -7.43 -1.43 1.48
N ALA A 203 -6.57 -1.18 2.47
CA ALA A 203 -6.44 0.14 3.10
C ALA A 203 -5.99 1.21 2.10
N LEU A 204 -5.07 0.87 1.18
CA LEU A 204 -4.63 1.78 0.12
C LEU A 204 -5.78 2.18 -0.81
N VAL A 205 -6.58 1.22 -1.26
CA VAL A 205 -7.74 1.49 -2.12
C VAL A 205 -8.79 2.33 -1.40
N GLN A 206 -9.15 1.96 -0.16
CA GLN A 206 -10.12 2.71 0.64
C GLN A 206 -9.67 4.15 0.88
N ALA A 207 -8.37 4.37 1.13
CA ALA A 207 -7.81 5.71 1.24
C ALA A 207 -7.92 6.48 -0.08
N ALA A 208 -7.64 5.85 -1.23
CA ALA A 208 -7.78 6.49 -2.54
C ALA A 208 -9.22 6.94 -2.82
N GLU A 209 -10.19 6.05 -2.60
CA GLU A 209 -11.61 6.30 -2.82
C GLU A 209 -12.15 7.37 -1.87
N THR A 210 -11.79 7.30 -0.58
CA THR A 210 -12.20 8.30 0.41
C THR A 210 -11.68 9.69 0.07
N ARG A 211 -10.43 9.78 -0.40
CA ARG A 211 -9.79 11.06 -0.72
C ARG A 211 -10.35 11.69 -1.99
N THR A 212 -10.55 10.88 -3.03
CA THR A 212 -11.05 11.37 -4.31
C THR A 212 -12.57 11.51 -4.35
N GLY A 213 -13.28 10.79 -3.48
CA GLY A 213 -14.74 10.74 -3.45
C GLY A 213 -15.35 9.99 -4.63
N LEU A 214 -14.53 9.28 -5.42
CA LEU A 214 -14.94 8.57 -6.62
C LEU A 214 -14.39 7.14 -6.62
N ARG A 215 -15.16 6.22 -7.19
CA ARG A 215 -14.79 4.81 -7.28
C ARG A 215 -15.34 4.17 -8.55
N PRO A 216 -14.67 3.12 -9.07
CA PRO A 216 -15.23 2.33 -10.15
C PRO A 216 -16.48 1.57 -9.71
N LEU A 217 -17.27 1.11 -10.69
CA LEU A 217 -18.35 0.18 -10.43
C LEU A 217 -17.75 -1.17 -9.99
N ARG A 218 -18.22 -1.72 -8.88
CA ARG A 218 -17.84 -3.06 -8.41
C ARG A 218 -18.32 -4.10 -9.42
N ARG A 219 -17.47 -5.07 -9.74
CA ARG A 219 -17.76 -6.16 -10.70
C ARG A 219 -18.48 -7.31 -9.99
N THR A 220 -19.73 -7.06 -9.59
CA THR A 220 -20.54 -8.04 -8.86
C THR A 220 -20.92 -9.25 -9.72
N ASP A 221 -20.96 -9.08 -11.04
CA ASP A 221 -21.07 -10.16 -12.04
C ASP A 221 -19.92 -11.18 -11.90
N LEU A 222 -18.66 -10.71 -11.93
CA LEU A 222 -17.48 -11.57 -11.79
C LEU A 222 -17.44 -12.27 -10.42
N LEU A 223 -17.78 -11.52 -9.36
CA LEU A 223 -17.81 -12.07 -8.01
C LEU A 223 -18.90 -13.14 -7.84
N ASN A 224 -20.07 -12.94 -8.44
CA ASN A 224 -21.14 -13.93 -8.46
C ASN A 224 -20.73 -15.19 -9.23
N ASP A 225 -20.06 -15.05 -10.37
CA ASP A 225 -19.51 -16.18 -11.12
C ASP A 225 -18.50 -16.98 -10.30
N ARG A 226 -17.61 -16.29 -9.58
CA ARG A 226 -16.64 -16.90 -8.65
C ARG A 226 -17.34 -17.65 -7.51
N ILE A 227 -18.39 -17.08 -6.92
CA ILE A 227 -19.19 -17.76 -5.89
C ILE A 227 -19.82 -19.04 -6.45
N ARG A 228 -20.49 -18.95 -7.62
CA ARG A 228 -21.14 -20.11 -8.26
C ARG A 228 -20.16 -21.23 -8.60
N ALA A 229 -18.96 -20.87 -9.07
CA ALA A 229 -17.90 -21.83 -9.35
C ALA A 229 -17.45 -22.56 -8.06
N LEU A 230 -17.20 -21.82 -6.97
CA LEU A 230 -16.82 -22.40 -5.68
C LEU A 230 -17.93 -23.26 -5.07
N GLU A 231 -19.19 -22.86 -5.21
CA GLU A 231 -20.34 -23.69 -4.79
C GLU A 231 -20.41 -25.01 -5.58
N ALA A 232 -20.11 -24.97 -6.88
CA ALA A 232 -20.05 -26.19 -7.69
C ALA A 232 -18.90 -27.12 -7.28
N GLU A 233 -17.71 -26.57 -7.04
CA GLU A 233 -16.55 -27.32 -6.52
C GLU A 233 -16.85 -27.91 -5.13
N THR A 234 -17.52 -27.15 -4.26
CA THR A 234 -17.90 -27.61 -2.92
C THR A 234 -18.90 -28.77 -2.99
N ARG A 235 -19.85 -28.74 -3.92
CA ARG A 235 -20.76 -29.88 -4.17
C ARG A 235 -20.01 -31.12 -4.62
N GLN A 236 -19.03 -30.98 -5.53
CA GLN A 236 -18.19 -32.13 -5.94
C GLN A 236 -17.39 -32.71 -4.76
N LEU A 237 -16.86 -31.84 -3.90
CA LEU A 237 -16.16 -32.26 -2.68
C LEU A 237 -17.10 -33.00 -1.71
N GLN A 238 -18.35 -32.58 -1.59
CA GLN A 238 -19.37 -33.26 -0.79
C GLN A 238 -19.69 -34.66 -1.32
N ASP A 239 -19.84 -34.81 -2.64
CA ASP A 239 -20.04 -36.13 -3.27
C ASP A 239 -18.84 -37.05 -3.00
N GLU A 240 -17.63 -36.50 -3.10
CA GLU A 240 -16.38 -37.20 -2.78
C GLU A 240 -16.26 -37.62 -1.30
N ILE A 241 -16.76 -36.80 -0.39
CA ILE A 241 -16.85 -37.10 1.05
C ILE A 241 -17.83 -38.25 1.27
N ALA A 242 -19.01 -38.20 0.64
CA ALA A 242 -20.03 -39.24 0.76
C ALA A 242 -19.51 -40.62 0.30
N VAL A 243 -18.79 -40.66 -0.84
CA VAL A 243 -18.15 -41.89 -1.34
C VAL A 243 -17.14 -42.44 -0.33
N ARG A 244 -16.31 -41.58 0.28
CA ARG A 244 -15.30 -41.99 1.26
C ARG A 244 -15.91 -42.43 2.59
N GLN A 245 -16.97 -41.77 3.04
CA GLN A 245 -17.75 -42.18 4.22
C GLN A 245 -18.29 -43.60 4.03
N LYS A 246 -18.87 -43.88 2.86
CA LYS A 246 -19.33 -45.23 2.51
C LYS A 246 -18.19 -46.24 2.52
N ALA A 247 -17.06 -45.92 1.89
CA ALA A 247 -15.90 -46.83 1.84
C ALA A 247 -15.28 -47.12 3.21
N LEU A 248 -15.35 -46.16 4.15
CA LEU A 248 -14.94 -46.35 5.54
C LEU A 248 -15.93 -47.26 6.28
N ALA A 249 -17.23 -47.02 6.12
CA ALA A 249 -18.28 -47.88 6.69
C ALA A 249 -18.15 -49.33 6.18
N ASP A 250 -17.94 -49.54 4.88
CA ASP A 250 -17.73 -50.87 4.30
C ASP A 250 -16.48 -51.56 4.89
N SER A 251 -15.41 -50.79 5.14
CA SER A 251 -14.18 -51.33 5.75
C SER A 251 -14.35 -51.64 7.24
N GLN A 252 -15.21 -50.91 7.95
CA GLN A 252 -15.60 -51.21 9.33
C GLN A 252 -16.45 -52.49 9.41
N VAL A 253 -17.38 -52.68 8.47
CA VAL A 253 -18.15 -53.93 8.34
C VAL A 253 -17.22 -55.10 8.05
N GLN A 254 -16.32 -54.97 7.07
CA GLN A 254 -15.33 -56.00 6.74
C GLN A 254 -14.43 -56.34 7.93
N ARG A 255 -14.04 -55.34 8.74
CA ARG A 255 -13.28 -55.54 9.96
C ARG A 255 -14.06 -56.40 10.97
N ALA A 256 -15.33 -56.07 11.22
CA ALA A 256 -16.16 -56.84 12.14
C ALA A 256 -16.34 -58.30 11.70
N GLU A 257 -16.47 -58.54 10.39
CA GLU A 257 -16.50 -59.90 9.83
C GLU A 257 -15.18 -60.65 10.04
N ILE A 258 -14.03 -59.99 9.81
CA ILE A 258 -12.71 -60.57 10.05
C ILE A 258 -12.50 -60.87 11.53
N GLU A 259 -12.91 -59.97 12.44
CA GLU A 259 -12.84 -60.18 13.89
C GLU A 259 -13.69 -61.38 14.34
N SER A 260 -14.89 -61.54 13.78
CA SER A 260 -15.75 -62.71 14.03
C SER A 260 -15.11 -64.01 13.55
N GLN A 261 -14.53 -64.02 12.33
CA GLN A 261 -13.82 -65.18 11.79
C GLN A 261 -12.56 -65.51 12.60
N LEU A 262 -11.83 -64.49 13.06
CA LEU A 262 -10.66 -64.65 13.92
C LEU A 262 -11.05 -65.36 15.23
N ALA A 263 -12.14 -64.92 15.87
CA ALA A 263 -12.65 -65.53 17.09
C ALA A 263 -13.01 -67.02 16.88
N GLN A 264 -13.67 -67.34 15.76
CA GLN A 264 -13.99 -68.74 15.42
C GLN A 264 -12.72 -69.59 15.18
N GLN A 265 -11.69 -69.05 14.52
CA GLN A 265 -10.43 -69.77 14.32
C GLN A 265 -9.64 -69.95 15.62
N GLN A 266 -9.74 -68.99 16.54
CA GLN A 266 -9.13 -69.08 17.88
C GLN A 266 -9.74 -70.26 18.66
N GLU A 267 -11.06 -70.42 18.61
CA GLU A 267 -11.75 -71.53 19.29
C GLU A 267 -11.40 -72.90 18.68
N ILE A 268 -11.32 -73.00 17.35
CA ILE A 268 -10.85 -74.22 16.66
C ILE A 268 -9.41 -74.56 17.05
N LEU A 269 -8.54 -73.56 17.18
CA LEU A 269 -7.17 -73.78 17.64
C LEU A 269 -7.15 -74.33 19.07
N THR A 270 -7.89 -73.71 20.00
CA THR A 270 -7.98 -74.17 21.40
C THR A 270 -8.50 -75.61 21.50
N GLN A 271 -9.51 -75.95 20.72
CA GLN A 271 -10.06 -77.31 20.69
C GLN A 271 -9.05 -78.31 20.10
N SER A 272 -8.34 -77.93 19.03
CA SER A 272 -7.28 -78.78 18.44
C SER A 272 -6.06 -78.93 19.35
N GLU A 273 -5.69 -77.92 20.14
CA GLU A 273 -4.61 -77.99 21.13
C GLU A 273 -4.96 -78.97 22.25
N ALA A 274 -6.19 -78.88 22.80
CA ALA A 274 -6.69 -79.80 23.81
C ALA A 274 -6.73 -81.25 23.30
N ASP A 275 -7.16 -81.46 22.06
CA ASP A 275 -7.22 -82.79 21.43
C ASP A 275 -5.83 -83.42 21.20
N TYR A 276 -4.84 -82.60 20.84
CA TYR A 276 -3.45 -83.05 20.66
C TYR A 276 -2.77 -83.37 21.99
N GLN A 277 -3.04 -82.58 23.04
CA GLN A 277 -2.55 -82.85 24.40
C GLN A 277 -3.17 -84.13 24.98
N ALA A 278 -4.48 -84.30 24.88
CA ALA A 278 -5.18 -85.49 25.39
C ALA A 278 -4.72 -86.80 24.70
N LYS A 279 -4.30 -86.72 23.44
CA LYS A 279 -3.87 -87.87 22.62
C LYS A 279 -2.34 -88.01 22.53
N ASN A 280 -1.58 -87.17 23.23
CA ASN A 280 -0.11 -87.11 23.25
C ASN A 280 0.55 -87.15 21.85
N ARG A 281 -0.03 -86.40 20.90
CA ARG A 281 0.40 -86.41 19.48
C ARG A 281 1.46 -85.35 19.23
N PRO A 282 2.60 -85.67 18.58
CA PRO A 282 3.61 -84.68 18.22
C PRO A 282 3.10 -83.77 17.08
N GLU A 283 3.36 -82.47 17.19
CA GLU A 283 3.06 -81.50 16.14
C GLU A 283 4.03 -81.71 14.96
N ARG A 284 3.48 -81.91 13.76
CA ARG A 284 4.23 -82.05 12.50
C ARG A 284 3.91 -80.88 11.56
N PRO A 285 4.77 -80.53 10.60
CA PRO A 285 4.61 -79.36 9.73
C PRO A 285 3.26 -79.29 8.97
N TYR A 286 2.65 -80.43 8.66
CA TYR A 286 1.36 -80.54 7.96
C TYR A 286 0.21 -81.03 8.85
N SER A 287 0.41 -81.05 10.17
CA SER A 287 -0.59 -81.50 11.13
C SER A 287 -1.81 -80.56 11.20
N ALA A 288 -2.95 -81.06 11.69
CA ALA A 288 -4.16 -80.25 11.82
C ALA A 288 -3.93 -79.03 12.73
N LEU A 289 -3.14 -79.20 13.80
CA LEU A 289 -2.74 -78.14 14.72
C LEU A 289 -1.87 -77.06 14.02
N ALA A 290 -0.85 -77.46 13.26
CA ALA A 290 0.00 -76.54 12.52
C ALA A 290 -0.79 -75.73 11.47
N LYS A 291 -1.76 -76.37 10.80
CA LYS A 291 -2.67 -75.69 9.86
C LYS A 291 -3.61 -74.71 10.54
N ALA A 292 -4.11 -75.02 11.74
CA ALA A 292 -4.94 -74.10 12.53
C ALA A 292 -4.15 -72.87 12.98
N ARG A 293 -2.90 -73.05 13.45
CA ARG A 293 -1.98 -71.94 13.77
C ARG A 293 -1.70 -71.06 12.56
N GLN A 294 -1.40 -71.65 11.40
CA GLN A 294 -1.17 -70.89 10.16
C GLN A 294 -2.40 -70.09 9.70
N LYS A 295 -3.60 -70.66 9.81
CA LYS A 295 -4.85 -69.94 9.50
C LYS A 295 -5.05 -68.74 10.42
N LEU A 296 -4.78 -68.90 11.72
CA LEU A 296 -4.91 -67.83 12.70
C LEU A 296 -3.98 -66.66 12.39
N VAL A 297 -2.69 -66.93 12.11
CA VAL A 297 -1.72 -65.90 11.67
C VAL A 297 -2.16 -65.20 10.38
N MET A 298 -2.74 -65.93 9.43
CA MET A 298 -3.25 -65.35 8.19
C MET A 298 -4.42 -64.38 8.44
N TRP A 299 -5.36 -64.73 9.33
CA TRP A 299 -6.47 -63.86 9.70
C TRP A 299 -6.03 -62.66 10.54
N GLN A 300 -5.06 -62.82 11.44
CA GLN A 300 -4.41 -61.70 12.15
C GLN A 300 -3.79 -60.70 11.16
N GLY A 301 -3.03 -61.19 10.17
CA GLY A 301 -2.46 -60.34 9.13
C GLY A 301 -3.51 -59.72 8.19
N ARG A 302 -4.71 -60.32 8.05
CA ARG A 302 -5.84 -59.69 7.35
C ARG A 302 -6.47 -58.57 8.18
N LEU A 303 -6.64 -58.77 9.49
CA LEU A 303 -7.13 -57.75 10.42
C LEU A 303 -6.21 -56.52 10.41
N GLU A 304 -4.91 -56.70 10.57
CA GLU A 304 -3.95 -55.59 10.56
C GLU A 304 -3.97 -54.78 9.25
N ARG A 305 -4.13 -55.45 8.10
CA ARG A 305 -4.26 -54.76 6.80
C ARG A 305 -5.56 -53.99 6.69
N CYS A 306 -6.67 -54.56 7.19
CA CYS A 306 -7.97 -53.92 7.22
C CYS A 306 -7.95 -52.66 8.12
N GLU A 307 -7.33 -52.76 9.30
CA GLU A 307 -7.16 -51.64 10.23
C GLU A 307 -6.30 -50.52 9.62
N LYS A 308 -5.16 -50.86 9.01
CA LYS A 308 -4.31 -49.88 8.32
C LYS A 308 -5.07 -49.16 7.20
N LYS A 309 -5.90 -49.88 6.44
CA LYS A 309 -6.74 -49.31 5.39
C LYS A 309 -7.81 -48.37 5.97
N ALA A 310 -8.50 -48.78 7.03
CA ALA A 310 -9.52 -47.95 7.69
C ALA A 310 -8.93 -46.64 8.25
N ILE A 311 -7.76 -46.70 8.91
CA ILE A 311 -7.06 -45.51 9.41
C ILE A 311 -6.70 -44.57 8.26
N GLN A 312 -6.22 -45.10 7.14
CA GLN A 312 -5.88 -44.29 5.97
C GLN A 312 -7.12 -43.61 5.36
N GLN A 313 -8.24 -44.34 5.26
CA GLN A 313 -9.51 -43.80 4.75
C GLN A 313 -10.08 -42.73 5.69
N GLU A 314 -10.00 -42.94 7.00
CA GLU A 314 -10.42 -41.97 8.01
C GLU A 314 -9.62 -40.66 7.93
N LYS A 315 -8.28 -40.76 7.81
CA LYS A 315 -7.42 -39.58 7.60
C LYS A 315 -7.77 -38.82 6.33
N GLN A 316 -8.02 -39.53 5.23
CA GLN A 316 -8.43 -38.91 3.97
C GLN A 316 -9.78 -38.22 4.10
N LEU A 317 -10.77 -38.89 4.70
CA LEU A 317 -12.10 -38.33 4.95
C LEU A 317 -12.00 -37.05 5.79
N GLN A 318 -11.23 -37.07 6.87
CA GLN A 318 -11.03 -35.91 7.73
C GLN A 318 -10.39 -34.73 6.96
N ALA A 319 -9.40 -35.00 6.10
CA ALA A 319 -8.78 -33.97 5.27
C ALA A 319 -9.79 -33.34 4.28
N HIS A 320 -10.64 -34.15 3.64
CA HIS A 320 -11.69 -33.64 2.74
C HIS A 320 -12.78 -32.86 3.50
N GLN A 321 -13.20 -33.30 4.68
CA GLN A 321 -14.14 -32.57 5.54
C GLN A 321 -13.56 -31.22 5.99
N GLN A 322 -12.26 -31.15 6.31
CA GLN A 322 -11.60 -29.88 6.60
C GLN A 322 -11.58 -28.94 5.38
N GLN A 323 -11.31 -29.49 4.19
CA GLN A 323 -11.38 -28.71 2.94
C GLN A 323 -12.80 -28.17 2.69
N GLU A 324 -13.83 -28.96 2.98
CA GLU A 324 -15.23 -28.55 2.85
C GLU A 324 -15.54 -27.36 3.77
N VAL A 325 -15.11 -27.43 5.04
CA VAL A 325 -15.29 -26.31 6.00
C VAL A 325 -14.59 -25.05 5.50
N ILE A 326 -13.36 -25.16 4.98
CA ILE A 326 -12.61 -24.04 4.40
C ILE A 326 -13.36 -23.46 3.18
N ALA A 327 -13.90 -24.32 2.31
CA ALA A 327 -14.64 -23.89 1.13
C ALA A 327 -15.92 -23.13 1.51
N HIS A 328 -16.69 -23.61 2.49
CA HIS A 328 -17.88 -22.93 3.01
C HIS A 328 -17.54 -21.56 3.62
N MET A 329 -16.47 -21.47 4.42
CA MET A 329 -16.02 -20.18 4.97
C MET A 329 -15.64 -19.20 3.86
N ARG A 330 -15.00 -19.68 2.79
CA ARG A 330 -14.64 -18.86 1.63
C ARG A 330 -15.88 -18.35 0.90
N ILE A 331 -16.87 -19.21 0.65
CA ILE A 331 -18.14 -18.84 0.02
C ILE A 331 -18.86 -17.77 0.87
N ALA A 332 -18.99 -17.98 2.18
CA ALA A 332 -19.63 -17.02 3.08
C ALA A 332 -18.94 -15.63 3.04
N ARG A 333 -17.60 -15.61 3.02
CA ARG A 333 -16.84 -14.36 2.91
C ARG A 333 -17.09 -13.64 1.59
N LEU A 334 -17.16 -14.37 0.48
CA LEU A 334 -17.44 -13.81 -0.83
C LEU A 334 -18.89 -13.32 -0.95
N GLN A 335 -19.85 -14.02 -0.36
CA GLN A 335 -21.26 -13.59 -0.30
C GLN A 335 -21.41 -12.29 0.50
N GLN A 336 -20.72 -12.15 1.64
CA GLN A 336 -20.69 -10.90 2.39
C GLN A 336 -20.09 -9.75 1.55
N ARG A 337 -18.97 -10.01 0.84
CA ARG A 337 -18.35 -9.05 -0.08
C ARG A 337 -19.31 -8.65 -1.21
N PHE A 338 -20.04 -9.61 -1.78
CA PHE A 338 -21.02 -9.36 -2.82
C PHE A 338 -22.12 -8.40 -2.36
N GLN A 339 -22.69 -8.62 -1.17
CA GLN A 339 -23.70 -7.71 -0.59
C GLN A 339 -23.16 -6.30 -0.35
N ALA A 340 -21.92 -6.19 0.15
CA ALA A 340 -21.27 -4.90 0.31
C ALA A 340 -21.07 -4.19 -1.04
N PHE A 341 -20.68 -4.93 -2.08
CA PHE A 341 -20.45 -4.37 -3.41
C PHE A 341 -21.73 -3.93 -4.12
N GLU A 342 -22.83 -4.64 -3.92
CA GLU A 342 -24.15 -4.19 -4.38
C GLU A 342 -24.55 -2.87 -3.72
N THR A 343 -24.30 -2.73 -2.42
CA THR A 343 -24.55 -1.48 -1.67
C THR A 343 -23.66 -0.33 -2.18
N ASP A 344 -22.38 -0.62 -2.44
CA ASP A 344 -21.44 0.34 -3.03
C ASP A 344 -21.91 0.81 -4.41
N ASN A 345 -22.39 -0.11 -5.25
CA ASN A 345 -22.87 0.19 -6.59
C ASN A 345 -24.15 1.03 -6.56
N GLN A 346 -25.10 0.72 -5.67
CA GLN A 346 -26.33 1.48 -5.50
C GLN A 346 -26.07 2.94 -5.06
N SER A 347 -25.03 3.16 -4.25
CA SER A 347 -24.63 4.50 -3.81
C SER A 347 -23.65 5.19 -4.75
N ASN A 348 -23.15 4.52 -5.80
CA ASN A 348 -22.21 5.07 -6.76
C ASN A 348 -22.94 5.73 -7.94
N VAL A 349 -23.28 7.00 -7.81
CA VAL A 349 -24.01 7.77 -8.83
C VAL A 349 -23.15 8.04 -10.08
N PHE A 350 -21.83 8.09 -9.92
CA PHE A 350 -20.89 8.43 -11.00
C PHE A 350 -19.70 7.46 -11.03
N PRO A 351 -19.91 6.22 -11.52
CA PRO A 351 -18.83 5.24 -11.61
C PRO A 351 -17.78 5.71 -12.62
N ILE A 352 -16.52 5.70 -12.19
CA ILE A 352 -15.37 6.09 -13.02
C ILE A 352 -14.60 4.88 -13.53
N GLN A 353 -13.82 5.07 -14.58
CA GLN A 353 -12.71 4.15 -14.84
C GLN A 353 -11.53 4.51 -13.94
N ALA A 354 -10.89 3.50 -13.35
CA ALA A 354 -9.73 3.70 -12.50
C ALA A 354 -8.71 2.58 -12.69
N VAL A 355 -7.44 2.97 -12.74
CA VAL A 355 -6.29 2.08 -12.77
C VAL A 355 -5.65 2.08 -11.39
N PHE A 356 -5.32 0.90 -10.87
CA PHE A 356 -4.52 0.75 -9.66
C PHE A 356 -3.25 -0.01 -9.99
N ARG A 357 -2.10 0.65 -9.84
CA ARG A 357 -0.78 0.06 -10.05
C ARG A 357 -0.14 -0.20 -8.69
N ILE A 358 0.29 -1.43 -8.48
CA ILE A 358 0.89 -1.88 -7.22
C ILE A 358 2.16 -2.67 -7.50
N ASP A 359 3.03 -2.71 -6.51
CA ASP A 359 4.27 -3.46 -6.56
C ASP A 359 4.05 -4.98 -6.43
N ALA A 360 5.14 -5.74 -6.54
CA ALA A 360 5.10 -7.19 -6.39
C ALA A 360 4.66 -7.63 -4.98
N GLY A 361 4.96 -6.85 -3.95
CA GLY A 361 4.58 -7.10 -2.56
C GLY A 361 3.07 -7.23 -2.36
N PHE A 362 2.28 -6.44 -3.10
CA PHE A 362 0.82 -6.54 -3.07
C PHE A 362 0.26 -7.63 -4.01
N GLY A 363 1.06 -8.18 -4.92
CA GLY A 363 0.66 -9.06 -6.02
C GLY A 363 0.27 -10.50 -5.67
N THR A 364 -0.36 -10.71 -4.52
CA THR A 364 -0.91 -12.02 -4.14
C THR A 364 -2.16 -12.33 -4.98
N ARG A 365 -2.49 -13.61 -5.14
CA ARG A 365 -3.68 -14.04 -5.89
C ARG A 365 -4.96 -13.39 -5.35
N GLU A 366 -5.14 -13.36 -4.03
CA GLU A 366 -6.35 -12.80 -3.42
C GLU A 366 -6.42 -11.28 -3.61
N ASN A 367 -5.32 -10.54 -3.48
CA ASN A 367 -5.32 -9.09 -3.72
C ASN A 367 -5.62 -8.74 -5.17
N VAL A 368 -5.04 -9.48 -6.13
CA VAL A 368 -5.30 -9.23 -7.55
C VAL A 368 -6.75 -9.55 -7.90
N ALA A 369 -7.28 -10.68 -7.43
CA ALA A 369 -8.70 -11.00 -7.59
C ALA A 369 -9.60 -9.95 -6.95
N TRP A 370 -9.27 -9.50 -5.73
CA TRP A 370 -10.03 -8.47 -5.02
C TRP A 370 -10.03 -7.12 -5.75
N LEU A 371 -8.87 -6.64 -6.24
CA LEU A 371 -8.79 -5.41 -7.03
C LEU A 371 -9.61 -5.47 -8.33
N ILE A 372 -9.63 -6.64 -8.98
CA ILE A 372 -10.47 -6.91 -10.15
C ILE A 372 -11.94 -6.77 -9.77
N GLU A 373 -12.38 -7.42 -8.69
CA GLU A 373 -13.77 -7.37 -8.20
C GLU A 373 -14.17 -5.96 -7.75
N MET A 374 -13.23 -5.18 -7.20
CA MET A 374 -13.41 -3.78 -6.82
C MET A 374 -13.69 -2.86 -8.01
N GLY A 375 -13.49 -3.32 -9.26
CA GLY A 375 -13.75 -2.55 -10.47
C GLY A 375 -12.52 -1.94 -11.14
N TYR A 376 -11.34 -2.13 -10.56
CA TYR A 376 -10.12 -1.53 -11.08
C TYR A 376 -9.58 -2.26 -12.31
N GLU A 377 -8.95 -1.49 -13.19
CA GLU A 377 -7.93 -2.01 -14.08
C GLU A 377 -6.62 -2.14 -13.31
N VAL A 378 -6.00 -3.32 -13.35
CA VAL A 378 -4.89 -3.68 -12.47
C VAL A 378 -3.62 -3.83 -13.26
N TYR A 379 -2.54 -3.21 -12.79
CA TYR A 379 -1.17 -3.48 -13.25
C TYR A 379 -0.32 -3.86 -12.05
N THR A 380 0.25 -5.06 -12.06
CA THR A 380 1.08 -5.54 -10.96
C THR A 380 2.14 -6.54 -11.43
N LYS A 381 3.03 -6.91 -10.51
CA LYS A 381 3.83 -8.15 -10.59
C LYS A 381 3.26 -9.17 -9.61
N PRO A 382 3.39 -10.49 -9.87
CA PRO A 382 3.02 -11.50 -8.88
C PRO A 382 3.97 -11.43 -7.68
N TYR A 383 3.42 -11.57 -6.48
CA TYR A 383 4.19 -11.75 -5.26
C TYR A 383 4.82 -13.15 -5.25
N SER A 384 6.12 -13.25 -4.95
CA SER A 384 6.81 -14.56 -4.94
C SER A 384 6.70 -15.30 -6.29
N ASP A 385 6.84 -16.62 -6.27
CA ASP A 385 7.05 -17.45 -7.46
C ASP A 385 5.77 -18.18 -7.92
N TRP A 386 4.59 -17.63 -7.66
CA TRP A 386 3.36 -18.36 -8.02
C TRP A 386 3.06 -18.40 -9.52
N LEU A 387 3.63 -17.48 -10.31
CA LEU A 387 3.36 -17.37 -11.74
C LEU A 387 4.63 -17.45 -12.61
N THR A 388 5.72 -16.78 -12.20
CA THR A 388 6.95 -16.68 -13.02
C THR A 388 7.54 -18.03 -13.43
N PRO A 389 7.69 -19.04 -12.55
CA PRO A 389 8.22 -20.35 -12.95
C PRO A 389 7.36 -21.06 -13.99
N ARG A 390 6.02 -20.94 -13.90
CA ARG A 390 5.08 -21.57 -14.84
C ARG A 390 5.26 -21.01 -16.25
N LEU A 391 5.31 -19.68 -16.37
CA LEU A 391 5.52 -19.01 -17.65
C LEU A 391 6.90 -19.31 -18.26
N LYS A 392 7.94 -19.46 -17.43
CA LYS A 392 9.27 -19.83 -17.90
C LYS A 392 9.31 -21.21 -18.56
N LEU A 393 8.57 -22.18 -18.02
CA LEU A 393 8.50 -23.55 -18.57
C LEU A 393 7.91 -23.60 -19.98
N GLU A 394 7.19 -22.57 -20.39
CA GLU A 394 6.58 -22.46 -21.71
C GLU A 394 7.48 -21.79 -22.74
N THR A 395 8.60 -21.24 -22.29
CA THR A 395 9.60 -20.66 -23.18
C THR A 395 10.57 -21.72 -23.67
N HIS A 396 10.88 -21.64 -24.97
CA HIS A 396 11.81 -22.51 -25.68
C HIS A 396 12.73 -21.66 -26.57
N SER A 397 13.74 -22.28 -27.18
CA SER A 397 14.78 -21.57 -27.95
C SER A 397 14.27 -20.73 -29.13
N GLN A 398 13.09 -21.08 -29.68
CA GLN A 398 12.46 -20.37 -30.80
C GLN A 398 11.43 -19.32 -30.37
N THR A 399 11.26 -19.09 -29.07
CA THR A 399 10.30 -18.10 -28.56
C THR A 399 10.66 -16.71 -29.08
N ASN A 400 9.71 -16.04 -29.72
CA ASN A 400 9.93 -14.69 -30.25
C ASN A 400 9.79 -13.65 -29.13
N TRP A 401 10.92 -13.07 -28.72
CA TRP A 401 11.00 -12.04 -27.68
C TRP A 401 10.94 -10.64 -28.31
N ILE A 402 10.09 -9.77 -27.76
CA ILE A 402 9.98 -8.38 -28.21
C ILE A 402 10.80 -7.50 -27.29
N ARG A 403 11.65 -6.64 -27.85
CA ARG A 403 12.39 -5.65 -27.06
C ARG A 403 11.44 -4.59 -26.52
N VAL A 404 11.40 -4.43 -25.20
CA VAL A 404 10.54 -3.46 -24.50
C VAL A 404 11.31 -2.40 -23.73
N GLY A 405 12.62 -2.61 -23.52
CA GLY A 405 13.49 -1.66 -22.85
C GLY A 405 14.92 -1.71 -23.38
N SER A 406 15.80 -0.90 -22.77
CA SER A 406 17.21 -0.86 -23.13
C SER A 406 17.90 -2.22 -22.92
N ASN A 407 17.56 -2.91 -21.84
CA ASN A 407 18.08 -4.22 -21.44
C ASN A 407 16.97 -5.24 -21.12
N ALA A 408 15.76 -5.04 -21.65
CA ALA A 408 14.59 -5.85 -21.34
C ALA A 408 13.87 -6.30 -22.60
N GLU A 409 13.49 -7.57 -22.61
CA GLU A 409 12.61 -8.18 -23.61
C GLU A 409 11.39 -8.79 -22.94
N MET A 410 10.31 -8.96 -23.68
CA MET A 410 9.05 -9.45 -23.16
C MET A 410 8.31 -10.31 -24.18
N ILE A 411 7.54 -11.27 -23.66
CA ILE A 411 6.50 -12.01 -24.36
C ILE A 411 5.20 -11.93 -23.55
N ALA A 412 4.05 -12.12 -24.19
CA ALA A 412 2.77 -12.03 -23.52
C ALA A 412 1.76 -13.06 -24.00
N TRP A 413 0.82 -13.37 -23.12
CA TRP A 413 -0.36 -14.18 -23.39
C TRP A 413 -1.60 -13.40 -22.96
N LYS A 414 -2.57 -13.31 -23.86
CA LYS A 414 -3.83 -12.62 -23.64
C LYS A 414 -4.84 -13.54 -22.95
N HIS A 415 -5.60 -13.02 -21.99
CA HIS A 415 -6.75 -13.70 -21.35
C HIS A 415 -6.47 -15.15 -20.89
N ARG A 416 -5.31 -15.36 -20.27
CA ARG A 416 -4.88 -16.67 -19.83
C ARG A 416 -5.58 -17.10 -18.54
N THR A 417 -6.14 -18.31 -18.54
CA THR A 417 -6.78 -18.92 -17.37
C THR A 417 -5.80 -19.79 -16.59
N PHE A 418 -5.89 -19.76 -15.27
CA PHE A 418 -5.09 -20.61 -14.38
C PHE A 418 -6.02 -21.34 -13.40
N ALA A 419 -5.74 -22.61 -13.12
CA ALA A 419 -6.60 -23.42 -12.24
C ALA A 419 -6.73 -22.85 -10.81
N ASP A 420 -5.73 -22.12 -10.34
CA ASP A 420 -5.67 -21.55 -9.00
C ASP A 420 -6.00 -20.05 -8.95
N PHE A 421 -6.56 -19.48 -10.02
CA PHE A 421 -6.93 -18.07 -10.09
C PHE A 421 -8.29 -17.87 -10.80
N PRO A 422 -9.21 -17.07 -10.22
CA PRO A 422 -10.62 -17.06 -10.65
C PRO A 422 -10.90 -16.35 -11.98
N TYR A 423 -9.99 -15.51 -12.49
CA TYR A 423 -10.24 -14.66 -13.66
C TYR A 423 -9.17 -14.86 -14.76
N PRO A 424 -9.53 -14.75 -16.05
CA PRO A 424 -8.52 -14.72 -17.10
C PRO A 424 -7.63 -13.47 -16.96
N LEU A 425 -6.32 -13.63 -17.08
CA LEU A 425 -5.34 -12.54 -16.95
C LEU A 425 -4.55 -12.34 -18.23
N ASP A 426 -4.25 -11.10 -18.56
CA ASP A 426 -3.14 -10.82 -19.47
C ASP A 426 -1.84 -10.97 -18.68
N VAL A 427 -0.96 -11.84 -19.15
CA VAL A 427 0.31 -12.13 -18.47
C VAL A 427 1.47 -11.92 -19.41
N GLY A 428 2.51 -11.27 -18.90
CA GLY A 428 3.70 -10.96 -19.66
C GLY A 428 4.95 -11.43 -18.94
N LEU A 429 5.79 -12.20 -19.61
CA LEU A 429 7.07 -12.63 -19.06
C LEU A 429 8.17 -11.70 -19.58
N GLU A 430 8.83 -11.01 -18.66
CA GLU A 430 9.97 -10.13 -18.91
C GLU A 430 11.27 -10.91 -18.71
N ARG A 431 12.26 -10.64 -19.56
CA ARG A 431 13.65 -11.11 -19.40
C ARG A 431 14.60 -9.92 -19.46
N PHE A 432 15.32 -9.71 -18.36
CA PHE A 432 16.30 -8.65 -18.18
C PHE A 432 17.72 -9.17 -18.32
N TYR A 433 18.55 -8.43 -19.04
CA TYR A 433 19.97 -8.72 -19.22
C TYR A 433 20.80 -7.92 -18.21
N THR A 434 21.50 -8.64 -17.32
CA THR A 434 22.38 -8.05 -16.30
C THR A 434 23.78 -8.67 -16.46
N GLY A 435 24.60 -8.08 -17.33
CA GLY A 435 25.88 -8.66 -17.76
C GLY A 435 25.66 -10.02 -18.44
N LYS A 436 26.25 -11.08 -17.88
CA LYS A 436 26.07 -12.47 -18.37
C LYS A 436 24.84 -13.18 -17.78
N THR A 437 24.15 -12.56 -16.83
CA THR A 437 23.01 -13.18 -16.13
C THR A 437 21.69 -12.69 -16.68
N GLN A 438 20.71 -13.59 -16.75
CA GLN A 438 19.33 -13.29 -17.11
C GLN A 438 18.46 -13.35 -15.86
N ARG A 439 17.68 -12.28 -15.64
CA ARG A 439 16.64 -12.25 -14.60
C ARG A 439 15.28 -12.21 -15.26
N PHE A 440 14.31 -12.92 -14.68
CA PHE A 440 12.95 -12.95 -15.20
C PHE A 440 12.03 -12.18 -14.26
N GLY A 441 11.10 -11.43 -14.85
CA GLY A 441 9.98 -10.78 -14.16
C GLY A 441 8.68 -11.17 -14.83
N THR A 442 7.56 -11.02 -14.12
CA THR A 442 6.23 -11.25 -14.71
C THR A 442 5.38 -10.02 -14.48
N LEU A 443 4.69 -9.54 -15.51
CA LEU A 443 3.65 -8.54 -15.44
C LEU A 443 2.27 -9.21 -15.50
N ILE A 444 1.35 -8.72 -14.68
CA ILE A 444 -0.06 -9.09 -14.69
C ILE A 444 -0.86 -7.84 -15.05
N HIS A 445 -1.80 -8.01 -15.96
CA HIS A 445 -2.81 -7.02 -16.29
C HIS A 445 -4.21 -7.66 -16.30
N PHE A 446 -5.18 -6.90 -15.80
CA PHE A 446 -6.60 -7.16 -16.01
C PHE A 446 -7.31 -5.83 -16.26
N GLY A 447 -7.95 -5.67 -17.42
CA GLY A 447 -8.58 -4.41 -17.79
C GLY A 447 -8.93 -4.34 -19.27
N GLN A 448 -9.22 -3.13 -19.73
CA GLN A 448 -9.63 -2.87 -21.12
C GLN A 448 -8.44 -2.57 -22.03
N ASP A 449 -7.31 -2.15 -21.46
CA ASP A 449 -6.13 -1.81 -22.25
C ASP A 449 -5.61 -3.04 -23.03
N PRO A 450 -5.36 -2.93 -24.35
CA PRO A 450 -4.92 -4.03 -25.19
C PRO A 450 -3.41 -4.29 -25.03
N VAL A 451 -2.98 -4.60 -23.81
CA VAL A 451 -1.57 -4.64 -23.41
C VAL A 451 -0.75 -5.70 -24.15
N SER A 452 -1.39 -6.81 -24.57
CA SER A 452 -0.72 -7.92 -25.26
C SER A 452 -0.37 -7.62 -26.72
N THR A 453 -0.93 -6.55 -27.30
CA THR A 453 -0.58 -6.12 -28.67
C THR A 453 0.53 -5.08 -28.72
N ASP A 454 0.80 -4.39 -27.60
CA ASP A 454 1.84 -3.36 -27.49
C ASP A 454 2.63 -3.54 -26.18
N LEU A 455 3.59 -4.48 -26.22
CA LEU A 455 4.41 -4.83 -25.06
C LEU A 455 5.30 -3.68 -24.57
N PRO A 456 5.93 -2.86 -25.43
CA PRO A 456 6.65 -1.67 -24.98
C PRO A 456 5.77 -0.71 -24.18
N THR A 457 4.54 -0.42 -24.64
CA THR A 457 3.62 0.44 -23.89
C THR A 457 3.21 -0.20 -22.57
N TRP A 458 2.94 -1.51 -22.52
CA TRP A 458 2.63 -2.20 -21.26
C TRP A 458 3.80 -2.10 -20.26
N PHE A 459 5.02 -2.42 -20.71
CA PHE A 459 6.24 -2.30 -19.93
C PHE A 459 6.43 -0.89 -19.37
N HIS A 460 6.31 0.14 -20.21
CA HIS A 460 6.45 1.53 -19.78
C HIS A 460 5.31 1.98 -18.86
N ARG A 461 4.08 1.52 -19.07
CA ARG A 461 2.91 1.87 -18.24
C ARG A 461 3.03 1.32 -16.82
N TYR A 462 3.47 0.07 -16.68
CA TYR A 462 3.79 -0.48 -15.36
C TYR A 462 4.99 0.24 -14.73
N ASN A 463 6.08 0.43 -15.48
CA ASN A 463 7.29 1.07 -14.95
C ASN A 463 7.12 2.56 -14.63
N ALA A 464 6.11 3.23 -15.18
CA ALA A 464 5.73 4.58 -14.77
C ALA A 464 5.25 4.65 -13.30
N ARG A 465 5.04 3.50 -12.61
CA ARG A 465 4.93 3.44 -11.14
C ARG A 465 6.18 3.99 -10.45
N GLN A 466 7.36 4.02 -11.09
CA GLN A 466 8.57 4.66 -10.55
C GLN A 466 8.35 6.12 -10.10
N VAL A 467 7.28 6.78 -10.55
CA VAL A 467 6.85 8.09 -10.02
C VAL A 467 6.57 8.06 -8.50
N ILE A 468 5.97 6.98 -7.97
CA ILE A 468 5.76 6.83 -6.51
C ILE A 468 7.07 6.57 -5.78
N GLU A 469 7.95 5.73 -6.34
CA GLU A 469 9.27 5.46 -5.76
C GLU A 469 10.16 6.71 -5.73
N ALA A 470 10.14 7.50 -6.80
CA ALA A 470 10.79 8.80 -6.85
C ALA A 470 10.18 9.75 -5.81
N GLY A 471 8.88 9.64 -5.54
CA GLY A 471 8.20 10.37 -4.49
C GLY A 471 8.60 9.98 -3.09
N ILE A 472 8.74 8.68 -2.83
CA ILE A 472 9.23 8.16 -1.56
C ILE A 472 10.66 8.64 -1.33
N LYS A 473 11.51 8.58 -2.37
CA LYS A 473 12.88 9.13 -2.31
C LYS A 473 12.88 10.64 -2.07
N GLU A 474 11.95 11.39 -2.66
CA GLU A 474 11.76 12.81 -2.39
C GLU A 474 11.34 13.03 -0.93
N GLY A 475 10.33 12.35 -0.43
CA GLY A 475 9.89 12.41 0.97
C GLY A 475 11.03 12.16 1.96
N LYS A 476 11.76 11.06 1.75
CA LYS A 476 12.91 10.68 2.59
C LYS A 476 14.01 11.74 2.56
N ASN A 477 14.48 12.16 1.37
CA ASN A 477 15.69 12.97 1.24
C ASN A 477 15.46 14.49 1.25
N VAL A 478 14.24 14.95 0.96
CA VAL A 478 13.90 16.39 0.82
C VAL A 478 13.12 16.89 2.02
N PHE A 479 12.11 16.14 2.45
CA PHE A 479 11.29 16.48 3.63
C PHE A 479 11.76 15.74 4.89
N ALA A 480 12.92 15.08 4.82
CA ALA A 480 13.59 14.38 5.91
C ALA A 480 12.68 13.36 6.65
N MET A 481 11.81 12.65 5.92
CA MET A 481 10.91 11.64 6.51
C MET A 481 11.66 10.44 7.13
N HIS A 482 12.91 10.19 6.74
CA HIS A 482 13.76 9.15 7.36
C HIS A 482 14.32 9.56 8.73
N HIS A 483 14.28 10.84 9.08
CA HIS A 483 14.67 11.36 10.39
C HIS A 483 13.41 11.78 11.14
N LEU A 484 12.83 10.85 11.91
CA LEU A 484 11.79 11.18 12.86
C LEU A 484 12.34 12.19 13.88
N LYS A 485 11.80 13.40 13.83
CA LYS A 485 12.22 14.54 14.67
C LYS A 485 11.59 14.50 16.06
N VAL A 486 10.56 13.68 16.20
CA VAL A 486 9.64 13.61 17.32
C VAL A 486 9.44 12.16 17.73
N ARG A 487 8.98 11.95 18.97
CA ARG A 487 8.92 10.61 19.58
C ARG A 487 7.55 10.23 20.13
N SER A 488 6.59 11.14 20.19
CA SER A 488 5.20 10.79 20.55
C SER A 488 4.46 10.29 19.32
N ALA A 489 3.60 9.28 19.48
CA ALA A 489 2.83 8.72 18.36
C ALA A 489 1.99 9.79 17.62
N PRO A 490 1.27 10.70 18.33
CA PRO A 490 0.54 11.78 17.66
C PRO A 490 1.42 12.72 16.84
N ALA A 491 2.64 13.02 17.30
CA ALA A 491 3.56 13.88 16.57
C ALA A 491 4.22 13.18 15.38
N ILE A 492 4.48 11.87 15.48
CA ILE A 492 4.98 11.07 14.35
C ILE A 492 3.94 11.06 13.22
N LEU A 493 2.67 10.79 13.56
CA LEU A 493 1.57 10.91 12.62
C LEU A 493 1.54 12.30 11.97
N LEU A 494 1.63 13.36 12.79
CA LEU A 494 1.62 14.73 12.28
C LEU A 494 2.81 15.01 11.35
N GLN A 495 4.00 14.50 11.66
CA GLN A 495 5.18 14.64 10.80
C GLN A 495 4.95 14.01 9.42
N GLU A 496 4.41 12.80 9.36
CA GLU A 496 4.14 12.13 8.08
C GLU A 496 3.04 12.86 7.29
N GLN A 497 1.95 13.30 7.95
CA GLN A 497 0.91 14.10 7.31
C GLN A 497 1.46 15.42 6.77
N PHE A 498 2.30 16.12 7.54
CA PHE A 498 2.95 17.36 7.10
C PHE A 498 3.92 17.13 5.96
N ALA A 499 4.68 16.04 5.94
CA ALA A 499 5.62 15.77 4.86
C ALA A 499 4.90 15.43 3.55
N VAL A 500 3.80 14.67 3.60
CA VAL A 500 2.92 14.44 2.44
C VAL A 500 2.31 15.76 1.96
N PHE A 501 1.77 16.56 2.89
CA PHE A 501 1.20 17.87 2.56
C PHE A 501 2.25 18.82 1.98
N ALA A 502 3.46 18.89 2.55
CA ALA A 502 4.59 19.69 2.08
C ALA A 502 4.99 19.33 0.64
N ALA A 503 5.05 18.03 0.33
CA ALA A 503 5.37 17.56 -1.01
C ALA A 503 4.36 18.03 -2.05
N ASN A 504 3.07 18.06 -1.72
CA ASN A 504 2.05 18.63 -2.61
C ASN A 504 2.10 20.16 -2.61
N PHE A 505 2.21 20.78 -1.43
CA PHE A 505 2.24 22.22 -1.20
C PHE A 505 3.32 22.93 -2.01
N VAL A 506 4.55 22.40 -2.05
CA VAL A 506 5.64 23.01 -2.83
C VAL A 506 5.32 23.02 -4.33
N ARG A 507 4.61 21.99 -4.85
CA ARG A 507 4.18 21.94 -6.25
C ARG A 507 3.07 22.95 -6.53
N TRP A 508 2.10 23.07 -5.63
CA TRP A 508 1.04 24.07 -5.74
C TRP A 508 1.61 25.49 -5.70
N ALA A 509 2.51 25.76 -4.75
CA ALA A 509 3.18 27.04 -4.60
C ALA A 509 4.05 27.38 -5.82
N ALA A 510 4.75 26.41 -6.42
CA ALA A 510 5.54 26.63 -7.62
C ALA A 510 4.66 27.04 -8.82
N ARG A 511 3.51 26.38 -9.00
CA ARG A 511 2.55 26.76 -10.04
C ARG A 511 1.97 28.15 -9.78
N TRP A 512 1.55 28.42 -8.55
CA TRP A 512 1.02 29.72 -8.14
C TRP A 512 2.05 30.84 -8.37
N LEU A 513 3.31 30.64 -7.96
CA LEU A 513 4.38 31.63 -8.18
C LEU A 513 4.61 31.93 -9.66
N ARG A 514 4.50 30.95 -10.55
CA ARG A 514 4.57 31.21 -12.00
C ARG A 514 3.41 32.09 -12.46
N GLU A 515 2.19 31.81 -12.03
CA GLU A 515 1.02 32.62 -12.41
C GLU A 515 1.18 34.08 -11.96
N GLN A 516 1.84 34.31 -10.82
CA GLN A 516 2.17 35.64 -10.29
C GLN A 516 3.40 36.29 -10.94
N CYS A 517 4.35 35.48 -11.40
CA CYS A 517 5.62 35.92 -11.98
C CYS A 517 5.84 35.26 -13.35
N PRO A 518 5.18 35.74 -14.43
CA PRO A 518 5.32 35.18 -15.78
C PRO A 518 6.75 35.24 -16.33
N GLN A 519 7.61 36.09 -15.76
CA GLN A 519 9.03 36.16 -16.08
C GLN A 519 9.83 34.93 -15.61
N LEU A 520 9.25 34.05 -14.79
CA LEU A 520 9.87 32.79 -14.42
C LEU A 520 9.89 31.84 -15.63
N PRO A 521 11.01 31.15 -15.90
CA PRO A 521 11.10 30.24 -17.04
C PRO A 521 10.12 29.08 -16.88
N ASP A 522 9.61 28.54 -18.00
CA ASP A 522 8.71 27.37 -18.03
C ASP A 522 9.27 26.17 -17.26
N SER A 523 10.60 26.08 -17.17
CA SER A 523 11.28 25.06 -16.38
C SER A 523 10.86 25.05 -14.91
N TRP A 524 10.38 26.18 -14.36
CA TRP A 524 9.93 26.34 -12.97
C TRP A 524 8.66 25.53 -12.67
N LEU A 525 7.87 25.23 -13.70
CA LEU A 525 6.68 24.35 -13.61
C LEU A 525 7.03 22.89 -13.80
N ASN A 526 7.93 22.61 -14.73
CA ASN A 526 8.35 21.26 -15.00
C ASN A 526 9.22 20.81 -13.83
N SER A 527 8.95 19.63 -13.29
CA SER A 527 9.75 18.98 -12.23
C SER A 527 11.27 18.92 -12.52
N ALA A 528 11.68 19.29 -13.74
CA ALA A 528 13.04 19.55 -14.15
C ALA A 528 13.71 20.72 -13.38
N TYR A 529 13.24 21.98 -13.36
CA TYR A 529 14.06 23.10 -12.81
C TYR A 529 13.37 24.39 -12.30
N PRO A 530 13.37 24.67 -10.97
CA PRO A 530 13.91 23.83 -9.91
C PRO A 530 12.92 22.74 -9.54
N GLY A 531 13.32 21.47 -9.69
CA GLY A 531 12.60 20.37 -9.06
C GLY A 531 12.48 20.57 -7.53
N VAL A 532 11.50 19.92 -6.91
CA VAL A 532 11.16 20.08 -5.48
C VAL A 532 12.39 20.03 -4.56
N LYS A 533 13.33 19.09 -4.81
CA LYS A 533 14.60 19.00 -4.08
C LYS A 533 15.39 20.32 -4.08
N LYS A 534 15.52 20.98 -5.23
CA LYS A 534 16.24 22.26 -5.35
C LYS A 534 15.49 23.40 -4.67
N GLN A 535 14.15 23.39 -4.74
CA GLN A 535 13.33 24.39 -4.07
C GLN A 535 13.49 24.32 -2.55
N VAL A 536 13.40 23.11 -1.97
CA VAL A 536 13.46 22.90 -0.53
C VAL A 536 14.89 22.98 0.01
N LEU A 537 15.84 22.21 -0.52
CA LEU A 537 17.18 22.13 0.07
C LEU A 537 18.09 23.29 -0.30
N VAL A 538 17.67 24.16 -1.22
CA VAL A 538 18.52 25.26 -1.68
C VAL A 538 17.76 26.57 -1.73
N ALA A 539 16.66 26.67 -2.47
CA ALA A 539 15.93 27.92 -2.60
C ALA A 539 15.34 28.42 -1.26
N ALA A 540 14.89 27.52 -0.38
CA ALA A 540 14.44 27.84 0.97
C ALA A 540 15.53 28.44 1.86
N HIS A 541 16.81 28.30 1.49
CA HIS A 541 17.98 28.80 2.23
C HIS A 541 18.74 29.87 1.44
N THR A 542 18.05 30.56 0.51
CA THR A 542 18.63 31.69 -0.24
C THR A 542 18.24 33.02 0.37
N SER A 543 19.17 33.98 0.36
CA SER A 543 18.92 35.32 0.89
C SER A 543 18.25 36.26 -0.13
N ALA A 544 17.38 37.11 0.38
CA ALA A 544 16.69 38.15 -0.39
C ALA A 544 16.35 39.35 0.49
N TRP A 545 16.21 40.52 -0.13
CA TRP A 545 15.52 41.66 0.45
C TRP A 545 14.02 41.49 0.27
N VAL A 546 13.27 41.65 1.35
CA VAL A 546 11.80 41.60 1.37
C VAL A 546 11.27 43.02 1.48
N ILE A 547 10.57 43.44 0.44
CA ILE A 547 9.89 44.74 0.38
C ILE A 547 8.39 44.45 0.53
N TRP A 548 7.84 44.78 1.69
CA TRP A 548 6.43 44.52 2.00
C TRP A 548 5.50 45.51 1.29
N GLN A 549 4.40 45.00 0.75
CA GLN A 549 3.37 45.77 0.05
C GLN A 549 2.00 45.42 0.64
N GLU A 550 1.00 46.30 0.48
CA GLU A 550 -0.35 46.07 1.02
C GLU A 550 -0.95 44.73 0.56
N GLN A 551 -0.71 44.36 -0.70
CA GLN A 551 -1.25 43.15 -1.32
C GLN A 551 -0.22 42.01 -1.42
N GLY A 552 0.92 42.05 -0.73
CA GLY A 552 1.92 40.98 -0.78
C GLY A 552 3.35 41.44 -0.50
N CYS A 553 4.31 40.99 -1.29
CA CYS A 553 5.70 41.41 -1.15
C CYS A 553 6.50 41.27 -2.45
N LEU A 554 7.61 42.02 -2.53
CA LEU A 554 8.63 41.85 -3.56
C LEU A 554 9.87 41.24 -2.90
N LEU A 555 10.29 40.08 -3.40
CA LEU A 555 11.56 39.44 -3.04
C LEU A 555 12.62 39.82 -4.06
N ARG A 556 13.69 40.49 -3.62
CA ARG A 556 14.86 40.79 -4.46
C ARG A 556 16.04 39.96 -3.97
N PHE A 557 16.42 38.94 -4.72
CA PHE A 557 17.50 38.04 -4.32
C PHE A 557 18.84 38.76 -4.28
N THR A 558 19.63 38.46 -3.26
CA THR A 558 20.98 39.04 -3.10
C THR A 558 21.96 38.43 -4.10
N ASP A 559 23.14 39.03 -4.24
CA ASP A 559 24.22 38.52 -5.11
C ASP A 559 24.77 37.16 -4.63
N GLN A 560 24.51 36.79 -3.38
CA GLN A 560 24.91 35.50 -2.79
C GLN A 560 23.84 34.40 -2.95
N SER A 561 22.72 34.70 -3.62
CA SER A 561 21.64 33.75 -3.89
C SER A 561 21.84 33.04 -5.24
N LEU A 562 21.35 31.80 -5.34
CA LEU A 562 21.22 31.10 -6.63
C LEU A 562 20.32 31.82 -7.64
N PHE A 563 19.51 32.77 -7.17
CA PHE A 563 18.63 33.58 -8.00
C PHE A 563 19.10 35.03 -8.07
N ALA A 564 20.39 35.30 -7.85
CA ALA A 564 21.00 36.62 -7.98
C ALA A 564 20.54 37.32 -9.27
N GLY A 565 20.24 38.62 -9.16
CA GLY A 565 19.70 39.43 -10.25
C GLY A 565 18.23 39.19 -10.59
N ARG A 566 17.53 38.26 -9.92
CA ARG A 566 16.09 38.02 -10.10
C ARG A 566 15.26 38.66 -9.00
N SER A 567 13.98 38.85 -9.27
CA SER A 567 13.00 39.28 -8.27
C SER A 567 11.65 38.60 -8.48
N LEU A 568 10.97 38.31 -7.37
CA LEU A 568 9.62 37.73 -7.36
C LEU A 568 8.65 38.75 -6.80
N SER A 569 7.72 39.18 -7.64
CA SER A 569 6.59 40.02 -7.22
C SER A 569 5.45 39.11 -6.83
N ILE A 570 5.12 39.07 -5.54
CA ILE A 570 4.15 38.14 -4.97
C ILE A 570 2.91 38.92 -4.57
N GLN A 571 1.76 38.55 -5.12
CA GLN A 571 0.47 39.13 -4.74
C GLN A 571 -0.38 38.11 -3.98
N LYS A 572 -1.20 38.58 -3.04
CA LYS A 572 -2.14 37.79 -2.24
C LYS A 572 -3.40 37.43 -3.05
N GLN A 573 -3.20 36.82 -4.21
CA GLN A 573 -4.29 36.35 -5.07
C GLN A 573 -4.04 34.90 -5.45
N TRP A 574 -5.02 34.05 -5.17
CA TRP A 574 -5.07 32.71 -5.72
C TRP A 574 -6.52 32.38 -6.07
N ALA A 575 -6.76 32.14 -7.35
CA ALA A 575 -8.05 31.71 -7.83
C ALA A 575 -8.07 30.18 -7.87
N VAL A 576 -8.77 29.57 -6.92
CA VAL A 576 -9.20 28.17 -7.06
C VAL A 576 -10.63 28.21 -7.57
N GLN A 577 -10.86 27.65 -8.74
CA GLN A 577 -12.22 27.47 -9.22
C GLN A 577 -12.87 26.36 -8.38
N LEU A 578 -13.77 26.73 -7.47
CA LEU A 578 -14.56 25.74 -6.76
C LEU A 578 -15.37 24.96 -7.76
N ILE A 579 -15.24 23.65 -7.64
CA ILE A 579 -15.86 22.72 -8.55
C ILE A 579 -17.23 22.39 -8.00
N LEU A 580 -18.25 22.44 -8.87
CA LEU A 580 -19.60 22.02 -8.51
C LEU A 580 -19.53 20.59 -7.94
N PRO A 581 -20.17 20.31 -6.81
CA PRO A 581 -20.12 18.99 -6.20
C PRO A 581 -20.93 18.00 -7.04
N PHE A 582 -20.35 17.46 -8.11
CA PHE A 582 -21.04 16.52 -9.01
C PHE A 582 -21.17 15.10 -8.41
N ALA A 583 -20.40 14.81 -7.37
CA ALA A 583 -20.35 13.49 -6.73
C ALA A 583 -20.96 13.49 -5.31
N GLN A 584 -21.37 14.64 -4.77
CA GLN A 584 -22.07 14.69 -3.48
C GLN A 584 -23.57 14.75 -3.76
N ASN A 585 -24.35 13.97 -3.02
CA ASN A 585 -25.80 14.13 -2.93
C ASN A 585 -26.11 15.48 -2.27
N ALA A 586 -25.96 16.57 -3.03
CA ALA A 586 -26.66 17.81 -2.75
C ALA A 586 -28.06 17.65 -3.36
N VAL A 587 -28.98 17.11 -2.56
CA VAL A 587 -30.39 17.46 -2.76
C VAL A 587 -30.44 18.97 -2.55
N PHE A 588 -30.63 19.71 -3.65
CA PHE A 588 -30.84 21.15 -3.61
C PHE A 588 -32.13 21.49 -2.88
#